data_AF-A0A7Y6PU04-F1
#
_entry.id   AF-A0A7Y6PU04-F1
#
_cell.length_a   1.000
_cell.length_b   1.000
_cell.length_c   1.000
_cell.angle_alpha   90.00
_cell.angle_beta   90.00
_cell.angle_gamma   90.00
#
_symmetry.space_group_name_H-M   'P 1'
#
loop_
_entity.id
_entity.type
_entity.pdbx_description
1 polymer ?
#
loop_
_entity_poly.entity_id
_entity_poly.type
_entity_poly.pdbx_seq_one_letter_code
_entity_poly.pdbx_strand_id
1 'polypeptide(L)'
;LAAHGSSPLASRRATLAELARRPELDQHAVEAIAAAGGIAAWTGSAAALERVQIELQYEGYLRRQEADAAKLQRADAVRVPDEIDYRGIPGLSNEVIEKLEKIRPRSVGQASRISGVTPAAVAILLTHIGIAQRARAANRKASADHAVE
;
A
#
# COMPACT_ATOMS: atom_id res chain seq x y z
N LEU A 1 14.77 -10.49 -29.05
CA LEU A 1 15.02 -9.62 -27.87
C LEU A 1 15.99 -8.49 -28.21
N ALA A 2 17.26 -8.76 -28.51
CA ALA A 2 18.22 -7.72 -28.90
C ALA A 2 17.77 -6.87 -30.10
N ALA A 3 17.12 -7.51 -31.10
CA ALA A 3 16.53 -6.82 -32.25
C ALA A 3 15.43 -5.81 -31.89
N HIS A 4 14.82 -5.91 -30.71
CA HIS A 4 13.80 -5.00 -30.19
C HIS A 4 14.35 -4.10 -29.07
N GLY A 5 15.67 -4.04 -28.86
CA GLY A 5 16.27 -3.22 -27.79
C GLY A 5 16.00 -3.72 -26.37
N SER A 6 15.39 -4.89 -26.19
CA SER A 6 15.08 -5.45 -24.88
C SER A 6 16.28 -6.19 -24.28
N SER A 7 16.51 -6.00 -22.98
CA SER A 7 17.56 -6.69 -22.20
C SER A 7 17.48 -8.21 -22.32
N PRO A 8 18.59 -8.96 -22.16
CA PRO A 8 18.55 -10.42 -22.11
C PRO A 8 17.57 -10.95 -21.05
N LEU A 9 17.10 -12.18 -21.24
CA LEU A 9 16.32 -12.86 -20.19
C LEU A 9 17.25 -13.21 -19.04
N ALA A 10 16.80 -12.99 -17.81
CA ALA A 10 17.55 -13.38 -16.61
C ALA A 10 17.68 -14.91 -16.46
N SER A 11 16.84 -15.67 -17.17
CA SER A 11 16.79 -17.13 -17.14
C SER A 11 16.65 -17.69 -18.55
N ARG A 12 17.08 -18.95 -18.75
CA ARG A 12 16.97 -19.67 -20.03
C ARG A 12 15.52 -19.96 -20.44
N ARG A 13 14.58 -19.85 -19.51
CA ARG A 13 13.14 -19.96 -19.74
C ARG A 13 12.49 -18.65 -19.30
N ALA A 14 11.48 -18.22 -20.03
CA ALA A 14 10.64 -17.09 -19.68
C ALA A 14 9.20 -17.39 -20.08
N THR A 15 8.26 -16.83 -19.34
CA THR A 15 6.84 -16.89 -19.67
C THR A 15 6.47 -15.81 -20.68
N LEU A 16 5.41 -16.03 -21.46
CA LEU A 16 4.87 -14.98 -22.33
C LEU A 16 4.43 -13.74 -21.53
N ALA A 17 3.98 -13.92 -20.29
CA ALA A 17 3.65 -12.82 -19.39
C ALA A 17 4.86 -11.95 -19.05
N GLU A 18 6.03 -12.56 -18.78
CA GLU A 18 7.28 -11.83 -18.55
C GLU A 18 7.76 -11.07 -19.79
N LEU A 19 7.50 -11.60 -20.99
CA LEU A 19 7.80 -10.92 -22.24
C LEU A 19 6.84 -9.75 -22.48
N ALA A 20 5.53 -9.95 -22.31
CA ALA A 20 4.51 -8.94 -22.51
C ALA A 20 4.58 -7.75 -21.53
N ARG A 21 5.25 -7.93 -20.38
CA ARG A 21 5.56 -6.85 -19.43
C ARG A 21 6.71 -5.95 -19.86
N ARG A 22 7.49 -6.32 -20.88
CA ARG A 22 8.64 -5.54 -21.33
C ARG A 22 8.18 -4.42 -22.25
N PRO A 23 8.42 -3.15 -21.91
CA PRO A 23 7.90 -2.02 -22.68
C PRO A 23 8.50 -1.93 -24.09
N GLU A 24 9.65 -2.59 -24.34
CA GLU A 24 10.28 -2.63 -25.65
C GLU A 24 9.68 -3.70 -26.59
N LEU A 25 8.78 -4.56 -26.10
CA LEU A 25 8.14 -5.61 -26.87
C LEU A 25 6.66 -5.28 -27.10
N ASP A 26 6.31 -5.01 -28.36
CA ASP A 26 4.92 -4.93 -28.79
C ASP A 26 4.30 -6.33 -28.94
N GLN A 27 2.99 -6.37 -29.20
CA GLN A 27 2.24 -7.62 -29.32
C GLN A 27 2.81 -8.52 -30.44
N HIS A 28 3.19 -7.93 -31.58
CA HIS A 28 3.76 -8.67 -32.70
C HIS A 28 5.11 -9.32 -32.35
N ALA A 29 5.96 -8.61 -31.61
CA ALA A 29 7.23 -9.15 -31.11
C ALA A 29 7.00 -10.33 -30.15
N VAL A 30 6.02 -10.23 -29.25
CA VAL A 30 5.67 -11.31 -28.32
C VAL A 30 5.13 -12.53 -29.06
N GLU A 31 4.25 -12.34 -30.03
CA GLU A 31 3.70 -13.42 -30.87
C GLU A 31 4.78 -14.11 -31.71
N ALA A 32 5.70 -13.35 -32.30
CA ALA A 32 6.81 -13.90 -33.07
C ALA A 32 7.74 -14.76 -32.19
N ILE A 33 8.04 -14.31 -30.97
CA ILE A 33 8.84 -15.08 -30.00
C ILE A 33 8.08 -16.33 -29.55
N ALA A 34 6.76 -16.22 -29.32
CA ALA A 34 5.90 -17.35 -28.95
C ALA A 34 5.90 -18.43 -30.04
N ALA A 35 5.72 -18.03 -31.30
CA ALA A 35 5.74 -18.92 -32.44
C ALA A 35 7.10 -19.62 -32.61
N ALA A 36 8.21 -18.89 -32.44
CA ALA A 36 9.56 -19.47 -32.45
C ALA A 36 9.77 -20.50 -31.32
N GLY A 37 9.06 -20.35 -30.20
CA GLY A 37 9.02 -21.30 -29.09
C GLY A 37 8.02 -22.46 -29.27
N GLY A 38 7.35 -22.57 -30.42
CA GLY A 38 6.35 -23.60 -30.69
C GLY A 38 4.98 -23.38 -30.03
N ILE A 39 4.70 -22.15 -29.57
CA ILE A 39 3.40 -21.78 -29.01
C ILE A 39 2.50 -21.32 -30.15
N ALA A 40 1.29 -21.90 -30.23
CA ALA A 40 0.30 -21.53 -31.23
C ALA A 40 -0.16 -20.08 -31.06
N ALA A 41 -0.50 -19.44 -32.19
CA ALA A 41 -1.05 -18.09 -32.19
C ALA A 41 -2.37 -18.01 -31.41
N TRP A 42 -2.61 -16.86 -30.79
CA TRP A 42 -3.88 -16.58 -30.12
C TRP A 42 -5.04 -16.60 -31.12
N THR A 43 -6.11 -17.31 -30.78
CA THR A 43 -7.31 -17.45 -31.63
C THR A 43 -8.53 -16.71 -31.09
N GLY A 44 -8.39 -16.00 -29.97
CA GLY A 44 -9.46 -15.20 -29.39
C GLY A 44 -9.56 -13.80 -30.01
N SER A 45 -10.38 -12.93 -29.41
CA SER A 45 -10.55 -11.57 -29.91
C SER A 45 -9.30 -10.70 -29.66
N ALA A 46 -9.08 -9.73 -30.56
CA ALA A 46 -8.04 -8.72 -30.38
C ALA A 46 -8.25 -7.90 -29.10
N ALA A 47 -9.51 -7.56 -28.78
CA ALA A 47 -9.85 -6.84 -27.56
C ALA A 47 -9.46 -7.60 -26.28
N ALA A 48 -9.64 -8.92 -26.26
CA ALA A 48 -9.21 -9.74 -25.12
C ALA A 48 -7.68 -9.77 -24.99
N LEU A 49 -6.97 -9.84 -26.11
CA LEU A 49 -5.51 -9.85 -26.12
C LEU A 49 -4.92 -8.50 -25.68
N GLU A 50 -5.49 -7.39 -26.16
CA GLU A 50 -5.18 -6.03 -25.72
C GLU A 50 -5.42 -5.88 -24.21
N ARG A 51 -6.55 -6.37 -23.72
CA ARG A 51 -6.87 -6.32 -22.29
C ARG A 51 -5.84 -7.07 -21.45
N VAL A 52 -5.45 -8.27 -21.85
CA VAL A 52 -4.40 -9.05 -21.17
C VAL A 52 -3.07 -8.31 -21.17
N GLN A 53 -2.69 -7.68 -22.28
CA GLN A 53 -1.46 -6.91 -22.38
C GLN A 53 -1.47 -5.71 -21.42
N ILE A 54 -2.56 -4.95 -21.38
CA ILE A 54 -2.75 -3.84 -20.43
C ILE A 54 -2.65 -4.38 -19.00
N GLU A 55 -3.39 -5.43 -18.65
CA GLU A 55 -3.37 -5.98 -17.30
C GLU A 55 -1.97 -6.41 -16.87
N LEU A 56 -1.22 -7.10 -17.74
CA LEU A 56 0.14 -7.54 -17.44
C LEU A 56 1.09 -6.35 -17.22
N GLN A 57 1.03 -5.32 -18.07
CA GLN A 57 1.88 -4.14 -17.96
C GLN A 57 1.58 -3.32 -16.68
N TYR A 58 0.31 -3.21 -16.31
CA TYR A 58 -0.11 -2.36 -15.20
C TYR A 58 -0.26 -3.10 -13.86
N GLU A 59 -0.22 -4.44 -13.83
CA GLU A 59 -0.38 -5.25 -12.62
C GLU A 59 0.55 -4.82 -11.47
N GLY A 60 1.82 -4.57 -11.77
CA GLY A 60 2.79 -4.13 -10.76
C GLY A 60 2.45 -2.77 -10.16
N TYR A 61 1.95 -1.85 -10.99
CA TYR A 61 1.53 -0.52 -10.56
C TYR A 61 0.25 -0.58 -9.74
N LEU A 62 -0.75 -1.35 -10.19
CA LEU A 62 -2.02 -1.54 -9.49
C LEU A 62 -1.80 -2.16 -8.11
N ARG A 63 -1.01 -3.23 -8.01
CA ARG A 63 -0.67 -3.85 -6.72
C ARG A 63 -0.01 -2.85 -5.76
N ARG A 64 0.86 -1.98 -6.27
CA ARG A 64 1.50 -0.94 -5.45
C ARG A 64 0.49 0.11 -4.98
N GLN A 65 -0.38 0.57 -5.88
CA GLN A 65 -1.43 1.53 -5.54
C GLN A 65 -2.42 0.96 -4.51
N GLU A 66 -2.84 -0.29 -4.66
CA GLU A 66 -3.69 -1.00 -3.71
C GLU A 66 -3.01 -1.12 -2.33
N ALA A 67 -1.72 -1.49 -2.30
CA ALA A 67 -0.97 -1.58 -1.06
C ALA A 67 -0.86 -0.21 -0.35
N ASP A 68 -0.66 0.87 -1.10
CA ASP A 68 -0.58 2.22 -0.53
C ASP A 68 -1.96 2.72 -0.06
N ALA A 69 -3.02 2.46 -0.82
CA ALA A 69 -4.40 2.74 -0.42
C ALA A 69 -4.78 2.00 0.87
N ALA A 70 -4.41 0.72 0.98
CA ALA A 70 -4.67 -0.08 2.17
C ALA A 70 -3.92 0.45 3.42
N LYS A 71 -2.68 0.95 3.26
CA LYS A 71 -1.96 1.62 4.36
C LYS A 71 -2.68 2.87 4.81
N LEU A 72 -3.14 3.70 3.87
CA LEU A 72 -3.86 4.93 4.16
C LEU A 72 -5.18 4.65 4.88
N GLN A 73 -5.94 3.67 4.41
CA GLN A 73 -7.18 3.22 5.07
C GLN A 73 -6.95 2.75 6.50
N ARG A 74 -5.87 1.98 6.74
CA ARG A 74 -5.50 1.57 8.12
C ARG A 74 -5.19 2.77 9.00
N ALA A 75 -4.51 3.79 8.48
CA ALA A 75 -4.23 5.02 9.23
C ALA A 75 -5.51 5.84 9.53
N ASP A 76 -6.44 5.92 8.58
CA ASP A 76 -7.74 6.57 8.78
C ASP A 76 -8.65 5.82 9.77
N ALA A 77 -8.49 4.50 9.88
CA ALA A 77 -9.25 3.67 10.84
C ALA A 77 -8.82 3.88 12.30
N VAL A 78 -7.60 4.37 12.56
CA VAL A 78 -7.16 4.64 13.93
C VAL A 78 -7.78 5.94 14.42
N ARG A 79 -8.81 5.82 15.26
CA ARG A 79 -9.45 6.94 15.95
C ARG A 79 -8.49 7.58 16.95
N VAL A 80 -8.48 8.91 16.92
CA VAL A 80 -7.84 9.70 17.97
C VAL A 80 -8.90 9.96 19.04
N PRO A 81 -8.63 9.64 20.33
CA PRO A 81 -9.55 9.96 21.42
C PRO A 81 -9.80 11.47 21.53
N ASP A 82 -11.05 11.87 21.81
CA ASP A 82 -11.42 13.28 21.88
C ASP A 82 -10.69 14.01 23.02
N GLU A 83 -10.44 13.31 24.13
CA GLU A 83 -9.78 13.83 25.34
C GLU A 83 -8.26 13.63 25.34
N ILE A 84 -7.65 13.32 24.19
CA ILE A 84 -6.19 13.16 24.13
C ILE A 84 -5.48 14.47 24.52
N ASP A 85 -4.48 14.36 25.39
CA ASP A 85 -3.57 15.45 25.73
C ASP A 85 -2.31 15.35 24.87
N TYR A 86 -2.23 16.17 23.83
CA TYR A 86 -1.08 16.19 22.91
C TYR A 86 0.20 16.70 23.59
N ARG A 87 0.10 17.55 24.61
CA ARG A 87 1.26 18.10 25.34
C ARG A 87 1.94 17.03 26.18
N GLY A 88 1.17 16.04 26.63
CA GLY A 88 1.67 14.88 27.35
C GLY A 88 2.36 13.83 26.48
N ILE A 89 2.43 14.00 25.15
CA ILE A 89 3.01 13.01 24.23
C ILE A 89 4.50 13.32 23.99
N PRO A 90 5.44 12.51 24.52
CA PRO A 90 6.86 12.76 24.32
C PRO A 90 7.27 12.66 22.85
N GLY A 91 8.14 13.57 22.40
CA GLY A 91 8.70 13.58 21.05
C GLY A 91 7.89 14.34 20.01
N LEU A 92 6.71 14.87 20.34
CA LEU A 92 6.04 15.85 19.49
C LEU A 92 6.68 17.23 19.67
N SER A 93 6.87 17.97 18.57
CA SER A 93 7.33 19.35 18.64
C SER A 93 6.18 20.29 19.04
N ASN A 94 6.52 21.46 19.59
CA ASN A 94 5.52 22.47 19.95
C ASN A 94 4.64 22.90 18.76
N GLU A 95 5.23 23.03 17.57
CA GLU A 95 4.47 23.36 16.35
C GLU A 95 3.45 22.27 15.99
N VAL A 96 3.84 20.99 16.12
CA VAL A 96 2.94 19.86 15.86
C VAL A 96 1.84 19.81 16.91
N ILE A 97 2.18 19.99 18.19
CA ILE A 97 1.22 20.03 19.29
C ILE A 97 0.19 21.14 19.04
N GLU A 98 0.63 22.35 18.73
CA GLU A 98 -0.25 23.50 18.44
C GLU A 98 -1.22 23.18 17.30
N LYS A 99 -0.72 22.57 16.22
CA LYS A 99 -1.54 22.17 15.07
C LYS A 99 -2.58 21.10 15.42
N LEU A 100 -2.18 20.08 16.17
CA LEU A 100 -3.07 18.99 16.60
C LEU A 100 -4.13 19.48 17.60
N GLU A 101 -3.75 20.37 18.53
CA GLU A 101 -4.68 20.99 19.47
C GLU A 101 -5.69 21.91 18.79
N LYS A 102 -5.26 22.66 17.78
CA LYS A 102 -6.12 23.56 17.01
C LYS A 102 -7.10 22.80 16.12
N ILE A 103 -6.64 21.77 15.43
CA ILE A 103 -7.44 21.05 14.42
C ILE A 103 -8.27 19.93 15.04
N ARG A 104 -7.81 19.34 16.15
CA ARG A 104 -8.46 18.18 16.83
C ARG A 104 -8.87 17.09 15.83
N PRO A 105 -7.89 16.45 15.15
CA PRO A 105 -8.20 15.40 14.18
C PRO A 105 -8.91 14.22 14.85
N ARG A 106 -9.93 13.67 14.17
CA ARG A 106 -10.72 12.51 14.63
C ARG A 106 -10.04 11.16 14.33
N SER A 107 -9.05 11.17 13.45
CA SER A 107 -8.25 9.99 13.08
C SER A 107 -6.79 10.36 12.86
N VAL A 108 -5.92 9.35 12.98
CA VAL A 108 -4.50 9.50 12.69
C VAL A 108 -4.29 9.86 11.21
N GLY A 109 -5.06 9.26 10.30
CA GLY A 109 -4.98 9.62 8.89
C GLY A 109 -5.36 11.08 8.62
N GLN A 110 -6.34 11.64 9.34
CA GLN A 110 -6.61 13.08 9.29
C GLN A 110 -5.42 13.89 9.82
N ALA A 111 -4.82 13.47 10.94
CA ALA A 111 -3.64 14.13 11.50
C ALA A 111 -2.47 14.18 10.49
N SER A 112 -2.24 13.10 9.73
CA SER A 112 -1.18 13.02 8.72
C SER A 112 -1.32 13.98 7.54
N ARG A 113 -2.54 14.50 7.30
CA ARG A 113 -2.82 15.46 6.22
C ARG A 113 -2.69 16.92 6.67
N ILE A 114 -2.48 17.15 7.96
CA ILE A 114 -2.28 18.49 8.50
C ILE A 114 -0.91 18.99 8.06
N SER A 115 -0.87 20.17 7.44
CA SER A 115 0.36 20.78 6.97
C SER A 115 1.37 20.96 8.10
N GLY A 116 2.57 20.42 7.94
CA GLY A 116 3.65 20.43 8.93
C GLY A 116 3.53 19.39 10.05
N VAL A 117 2.53 18.50 10.01
CA VAL A 117 2.58 17.25 10.76
C VAL A 117 3.40 16.25 9.96
N THR A 118 4.55 15.84 10.51
CA THR A 118 5.51 14.98 9.81
C THR A 118 5.17 13.49 9.99
N PRO A 119 5.66 12.60 9.10
CA PRO A 119 5.51 11.15 9.29
C PRO A 119 6.01 10.64 10.65
N ALA A 120 7.07 11.25 11.20
CA ALA A 120 7.58 10.93 12.52
C ALA A 120 6.59 11.27 13.63
N ALA A 121 5.95 12.45 13.58
CA ALA A 121 4.89 12.82 14.52
C ALA A 121 3.68 11.88 14.46
N VAL A 122 3.30 11.44 13.25
CA VAL A 122 2.23 10.45 13.05
C VAL A 122 2.59 9.11 13.70
N ALA A 123 3.82 8.65 13.56
CA ALA A 123 4.29 7.41 14.18
C ALA A 123 4.28 7.48 15.72
N ILE A 124 4.68 8.62 16.29
CA ILE A 124 4.60 8.88 17.74
C ILE A 124 3.15 8.82 18.21
N LEU A 125 2.23 9.50 17.51
CA LEU A 125 0.80 9.51 17.84
C LEU A 125 0.19 8.10 17.79
N LEU A 126 0.50 7.32 16.73
CA LEU A 126 0.06 5.92 16.61
C LEU A 126 0.54 5.06 17.78
N THR A 127 1.80 5.20 18.15
CA THR A 127 2.40 4.44 19.25
C THR A 127 1.72 4.78 20.57
N HIS A 128 1.52 6.07 20.85
CA HIS A 128 0.85 6.55 22.06
C HIS A 128 -0.59 6.00 22.18
N ILE A 129 -1.37 6.10 21.10
CA ILE A 129 -2.74 5.57 21.05
C ILE A 129 -2.75 4.05 21.25
N GLY A 130 -1.85 3.33 20.60
CA GLY A 130 -1.75 1.87 20.70
C GLY A 130 -1.37 1.37 22.10
N ILE A 131 -0.56 2.13 22.86
CA ILE A 131 -0.26 1.83 24.27
C ILE A 131 -1.52 2.02 25.12
N ALA A 132 -2.22 3.16 24.97
CA ALA A 132 -3.44 3.46 25.72
C ALA A 132 -4.56 2.43 25.48
N GLN A 133 -4.74 1.98 24.24
CA GLN A 133 -5.73 0.97 23.88
C GLN A 133 -5.43 -0.40 24.52
N ARG A 134 -4.16 -0.82 24.53
CA ARG A 134 -3.74 -2.08 25.16
C ARG A 134 -3.94 -2.06 26.68
N ALA A 135 -3.63 -0.96 27.35
CA ALA A 135 -3.88 -0.79 28.77
C ALA A 135 -5.38 -0.89 29.11
N ARG A 136 -6.25 -0.24 28.33
CA ARG A 136 -7.71 -0.34 28.48
C ARG A 136 -8.24 -1.76 28.24
N ALA A 137 -7.68 -2.49 27.28
CA ALA A 137 -8.07 -3.87 27.01
C ALA A 137 -7.68 -4.82 28.16
N ALA A 138 -6.48 -4.66 28.72
CA ALA A 138 -6.01 -5.44 29.86
C ALA A 138 -6.88 -5.20 31.11
N ASN A 139 -7.20 -3.94 31.43
CA ASN A 139 -8.06 -3.60 32.56
C ASN A 139 -9.47 -4.19 32.42
N ARG A 140 -10.06 -4.16 31.21
CA ARG A 140 -11.37 -4.79 30.98
C ARG A 140 -11.38 -6.30 31.22
N LYS A 141 -10.30 -6.99 30.82
CA LYS A 141 -10.18 -8.43 31.03
C LYS A 141 -10.09 -8.76 32.52
N ALA A 142 -9.26 -8.04 33.26
CA ALA A 142 -9.13 -8.22 34.71
C ALA A 142 -10.45 -7.98 35.47
N SER A 143 -11.22 -6.96 35.09
CA SER A 143 -12.54 -6.70 35.69
C SER A 143 -13.59 -7.75 35.33
N ALA A 144 -13.52 -8.34 34.13
CA ALA A 144 -14.42 -9.42 33.73
C ALA A 144 -14.10 -10.74 34.47
N ASP A 145 -12.82 -11.06 34.67
CA ASP A 145 -12.39 -12.26 35.38
C ASP A 145 -12.77 -12.19 36.88
N HIS A 146 -12.77 -11.01 37.51
CA HIS A 146 -13.21 -10.82 38.91
C HIS A 146 -14.74 -10.80 39.11
N ALA A 147 -15.54 -10.64 38.06
CA ALA A 147 -17.00 -10.57 38.16
C ALA A 147 -17.69 -11.94 38.00
N VAL A 148 -16.92 -13.00 37.72
CA VAL A 148 -17.40 -14.37 37.47
C VAL A 148 -17.09 -15.31 38.65
N GLU A 149 -16.43 -14.79 39.70
CA GLU A 149 -16.14 -15.48 40.96
C GLU A 149 -17.08 -14.98 42.07
#